data_AF-A0A9N9I773-F1
#
_entry.id   AF-A0A9N9I773-F1
#
_cell.length_a   1.000
_cell.length_b   1.000
_cell.length_c   1.000
_cell.angle_alpha   90.00
_cell.angle_beta   90.00
_cell.angle_gamma   90.00
#
_symmetry.space_group_name_H-M   'P 1'
#
loop_
_entity.id
_entity.type
_entity.pdbx_description
1 polymer ?
#
loop_
_entity_poly.entity_id
_entity_poly.type
_entity_poly.pdbx_seq_one_letter_code
_entity_poly.pdbx_strand_id
1 'polypeptide(L)' 'TLAASFKTTSVLQIIENNYKTFCSTNDMMIEDTLNIKAKVISVLQSVNMAESRASKLDIDDFLKLLYAFNQANIHFC' A
#
# COMPACT_ATOMS: atom_id res chain seq x y z
N THR A 1 -8.82 7.16 9.65
CA THR A 1 -9.05 5.83 9.05
C THR A 1 -7.76 5.37 8.40
N LEU A 2 -7.62 4.10 8.00
CA LEU A 2 -6.40 3.64 7.32
C LEU A 2 -6.10 4.51 6.10
N ALA A 3 -7.11 4.83 5.30
CA ALA A 3 -6.95 5.72 4.15
C ALA A 3 -6.35 7.09 4.53
N ALA A 4 -6.72 7.67 5.68
CA ALA A 4 -6.13 8.91 6.14
C ALA A 4 -4.65 8.76 6.53
N SER A 5 -4.30 7.68 7.24
CA SER A 5 -2.91 7.39 7.63
C SER A 5 -1.99 7.21 6.43
N PHE A 6 -2.46 6.47 5.42
CA PHE A 6 -1.71 6.22 4.19
C PHE A 6 -1.66 7.42 3.22
N LYS A 7 -2.49 8.44 3.39
CA LYS A 7 -2.46 9.68 2.57
C LYS A 7 -1.38 10.68 3.02
N THR A 8 -0.68 10.40 4.12
CA THR A 8 0.40 11.28 4.60
C THR A 8 1.58 11.25 3.62
N THR A 9 2.15 12.42 3.33
CA THR A 9 3.20 12.56 2.30
C THR A 9 4.41 11.68 2.58
N SER A 10 4.86 11.62 3.84
CA SER A 10 5.99 10.79 4.24
C SER A 10 5.74 9.30 4.00
N VAL A 11 4.54 8.80 4.32
CA VAL A 11 4.18 7.39 4.09
C VAL A 11 4.09 7.09 2.60
N LEU A 12 3.48 7.98 1.81
CA LEU A 12 3.42 7.81 0.35
C LEU A 12 4.81 7.79 -0.28
N GLN A 13 5.73 8.66 0.16
CA GLN A 13 7.11 8.69 -0.32
C GLN A 13 7.88 7.41 -0.01
N ILE A 14 7.74 6.88 1.21
CA ILE A 14 8.36 5.61 1.60
C ILE A 14 7.82 4.48 0.72
N ILE A 15 6.50 4.37 0.59
CA ILE A 15 5.86 3.33 -0.22
C ILE A 15 6.29 3.43 -1.69
N GLU A 16 6.39 4.64 -2.24
CA GLU A 16 6.81 4.86 -3.61
C GLU A 16 8.26 4.45 -3.85
N ASN A 17 9.17 4.81 -2.93
CA ASN A 17 10.57 4.43 -3.00
C ASN A 17 10.75 2.90 -2.92
N ASN A 18 10.01 2.26 -2.03
CA ASN A 18 10.03 0.81 -1.87
C ASN A 18 9.46 0.12 -3.11
N TYR A 19 8.35 0.62 -3.65
CA TYR A 19 7.76 0.11 -4.88
C TYR A 19 8.74 0.22 -6.06
N LYS A 20 9.41 1.37 -6.22
CA LYS A 20 10.43 1.57 -7.26
C LYS A 20 11.61 0.62 -7.11
N THR A 21 12.10 0.45 -5.88
CA THR A 21 13.18 -0.49 -5.56
C THR A 21 12.79 -1.93 -5.87
N PHE A 22 11.57 -2.33 -5.49
CA PHE A 22 11.04 -3.65 -5.80
C PHE A 22 10.94 -3.88 -7.31
N CYS A 23 10.36 -2.94 -8.05
CA CYS A 23 10.27 -3.06 -9.50
C CYS A 23 11.64 -3.15 -10.17
N SER A 24 12.61 -2.32 -9.75
CA SER A 24 13.99 -2.38 -10.24
C SER A 24 14.65 -3.73 -9.97
N THR A 25 14.43 -4.30 -8.78
CA THR A 25 15.01 -5.61 -8.39
C THR A 25 14.40 -6.79 -9.14
N ASN A 26 13.15 -6.65 -9.60
CA ASN A 26 12.41 -7.71 -10.28
C ASN A 26 12.27 -7.46 -11.80
N ASP A 27 13.11 -6.58 -12.36
CA ASP A 27 13.10 -6.21 -13.78
C ASP A 27 11.71 -5.79 -14.30
N MET A 28 10.91 -5.15 -13.43
CA MET A 28 9.59 -4.64 -13.77
C MET A 28 9.67 -3.19 -14.25
N MET A 29 9.10 -2.92 -15.42
CA MET A 29 8.96 -1.56 -15.91
C MET A 29 7.90 -0.80 -15.10
N ILE A 30 8.22 0.43 -14.71
CA ILE A 30 7.29 1.33 -14.03
C ILE A 30 6.71 2.28 -15.08
N GLU A 31 5.38 2.40 -15.11
CA GLU A 31 4.71 3.38 -15.96
C GLU A 31 4.99 4.80 -15.48
N ASP A 32 5.29 5.73 -16.40
CA ASP A 32 5.54 7.14 -16.10
C ASP A 32 4.35 7.83 -15.42
N THR A 33 3.16 7.25 -15.55
CA THR A 33 1.89 7.74 -14.98
C THR A 33 1.55 7.12 -13.63
N LEU A 34 2.49 6.40 -12.99
CA LEU A 34 2.25 5.74 -11.70
C LEU A 34 1.73 6.73 -10.65
N ASN A 35 0.51 6.48 -10.18
CA ASN A 35 -0.08 7.19 -9.04
C ASN A 35 -0.08 6.28 -7.81
N ILE A 36 1.00 6.34 -7.02
CA ILE A 36 1.17 5.47 -5.85
C ILE A 36 0.04 5.64 -4.83
N LYS A 37 -0.47 6.87 -4.68
CA LYS A 37 -1.61 7.16 -3.79
C LYS A 37 -2.86 6.43 -4.25
N ALA A 38 -3.19 6.48 -5.54
CA ALA A 38 -4.35 5.77 -6.07
C ALA A 38 -4.20 4.25 -5.89
N LYS A 39 -2.99 3.72 -6.12
CA LYS A 39 -2.70 2.30 -5.94
C LYS A 39 -2.84 1.83 -4.48
N VAL A 40 -2.34 2.60 -3.51
CA VAL A 40 -2.52 2.29 -2.09
C VAL A 40 -4.01 2.31 -1.70
N ILE A 41 -4.75 3.32 -2.15
CA ILE A 41 -6.18 3.42 -1.84
C ILE A 41 -6.98 2.28 -2.47
N SER A 42 -6.67 1.84 -3.69
CA SER A 42 -7.37 0.72 -4.31
C SER A 42 -7.14 -0.60 -3.56
N VAL A 43 -5.93 -0.82 -3.01
CA VAL A 43 -5.64 -1.97 -2.13
C VAL A 43 -6.48 -1.90 -0.84
N LEU A 44 -6.56 -0.74 -0.20
CA LEU A 44 -7.38 -0.59 1.01
C LEU A 44 -8.87 -0.82 0.74
N GLN A 45 -9.35 -0.42 -0.44
CA GLN A 45 -10.72 -0.63 -0.87
C GLN A 45 -11.00 -2.11 -1.20
N SER A 46 -10.08 -2.82 -1.83
CA SER A 46 -10.26 -4.23 -2.19
C SER A 46 -10.43 -5.15 -0.97
N VAL A 47 -9.86 -4.77 0.17
CA VAL A 47 -10.04 -5.48 1.45
C VAL A 47 -11.11 -4.89 2.36
N ASN A 48 -11.83 -3.85 1.91
CA ASN A 48 -12.86 -3.12 2.67
C ASN A 48 -12.35 -2.47 3.97
N MET A 49 -11.09 -2.03 4.01
CA MET A 49 -10.48 -1.44 5.21
C MET A 49 -10.11 0.05 5.07
N ALA A 50 -10.41 0.68 3.94
CA ALA A 50 -10.11 2.10 3.71
C ALA A 50 -10.65 3.02 4.83
N GLU A 51 -11.89 2.79 5.26
CA GLU A 51 -12.55 3.58 6.31
C GLU A 51 -12.39 2.99 7.72
N SER A 52 -11.71 1.85 7.86
CA SER A 52 -11.45 1.24 9.17
C SER A 52 -10.47 2.08 9.99
N ARG A 53 -10.59 2.00 11.32
CA ARG A 53 -9.60 2.57 12.24
C ARG A 53 -8.69 1.43 12.70
N ALA A 54 -7.37 1.64 12.66
CA ALA A 54 -6.40 0.62 13.08
C ALA A 54 -6.68 0.06 14.48
N SER A 55 -7.18 0.89 15.41
CA SER A 55 -7.57 0.47 16.76
C SER A 55 -8.80 -0.45 16.84
N LYS A 56 -9.44 -0.76 15.72
CA LYS A 56 -10.58 -1.68 15.60
C LYS A 56 -10.24 -2.95 14.81
N LEU A 57 -9.01 -3.07 14.34
CA LEU A 57 -8.53 -4.23 13.60
C LEU A 57 -7.77 -5.17 14.52
N ASP A 58 -7.84 -6.46 14.22
CA ASP A 58 -7.06 -7.49 14.88
C ASP A 58 -5.89 -7.97 14.01
N ILE A 59 -5.20 -9.02 14.47
CA ILE A 59 -4.04 -9.57 13.77
C ILE A 59 -4.43 -10.13 12.40
N ASP A 60 -5.57 -10.81 12.28
CA ASP A 60 -6.01 -11.43 11.03
C ASP A 60 -6.33 -10.36 9.98
N ASP A 61 -6.93 -9.25 10.42
CA ASP A 61 -7.13 -8.08 9.58
C ASP A 61 -5.81 -7.50 9.04
N PHE A 62 -4.80 -7.37 9.91
CA PHE A 62 -3.48 -6.88 9.49
C PHE A 62 -2.75 -7.86 8.57
N LEU A 63 -2.90 -9.18 8.78
CA LEU A 63 -2.34 -10.20 7.88
C LEU A 63 -3.00 -10.16 6.51
N LYS A 64 -4.33 -10.02 6.45
CA LYS A 64 -5.07 -9.83 5.20
C LYS A 64 -4.64 -8.56 4.46
N LEU A 65 -4.47 -7.47 5.20
CA LEU A 65 -4.00 -6.20 4.66
C LEU A 65 -2.58 -6.32 4.08
N LEU A 66 -1.66 -6.93 4.83
CA LEU A 66 -0.28 -7.18 4.39
C LEU A 66 -0.26 -8.05 3.13
N TYR A 67 -1.05 -9.12 3.11
CA TYR A 67 -1.18 -9.98 1.93
C TYR A 67 -1.67 -9.20 0.70
N ALA A 68 -2.70 -8.35 0.85
CA ALA A 68 -3.20 -7.53 -0.24
C ALA A 68 -2.18 -6.51 -0.76
N PHE A 69 -1.38 -5.91 0.12
CA PHE A 69 -0.28 -5.04 -0.29
C PHE A 69 0.81 -5.82 -1.05
N ASN A 70 1.21 -6.99 -0.57
CA ASN A 70 2.19 -7.84 -1.24
C ASN A 70 1.71 -8.28 -2.64
N GLN A 71 0.43 -8.64 -2.80
CA GLN A 71 -0.17 -8.96 -4.10
C GLN A 71 -0.16 -7.77 -5.09
N ALA A 72 -0.12 -6.55 -4.56
CA ALA A 72 0.01 -5.32 -5.36
C ALA A 72 1.47 -4.88 -5.57
N ASN A 73 2.45 -5.70 -5.15
CA ASN A 73 3.89 -5.42 -5.16
C ASN A 73 4.28 -4.20 -4.29
N ILE A 74 3.51 -3.93 -3.24
CA ILE A 74 3.81 -2.88 -2.26
C ILE A 74 4.43 -3.53 -1.02
N HIS A 75 5.66 -3.14 -0.72
CA HIS A 75 6.42 -3.66 0.42
C HIS A 75 6.83 -2.52 1.38
N PHE A 76 6.84 -2.80 2.68
CA PHE A 76 7.14 -1.82 3.74
C PHE A 76 8.59 -1.86 4.26
N CYS A 77 9.46 -2.64 3.60
CA CYS A 77 10.86 -2.87 3.95
C CYS A 77 11.81 -1.76 3.44
#